data_AF-A0A1E3BA72-F1
#
_entry.id   AF-A0A1E3BA72-F1
#
_cell.length_a   1.000
_cell.length_b   1.000
_cell.length_c   1.000
_cell.angle_alpha   90.00
_cell.angle_beta   90.00
_cell.angle_gamma   90.00
#
_symmetry.space_group_name_H-M   'P 1'
#
loop_
_entity.id
_entity.type
_entity.pdbx_description
1 polymer ?
#
loop_
_entity_poly.entity_id
_entity_poly.type
_entity_poly.pdbx_seq_one_letter_code
_entity_poly.pdbx_strand_id
1 'polypeptide(L)'
;MYMKQDFPGQGCNVPGMPSSWMDIERCEMIATAWDDFLRMNGNSKYPNLTAADPDKIHPLVAPMDDPSKHSEAKNQVRYSDMIASVTVRKNTLYNFPDVEKATQALEDMRKREFEVWMDANGFDLIAFPTNGDIPYADSDEDPESMFHALQDGIKYANGGRALKHVGIPCITVPMGNMEGKDMPVGLTLATKAYADSDLLRYSYAYENTSRLRIPPPLTPSIPSDYIPLGNSCLRGSTQAKPTLDILSAT
;
A
#
# COMPACT_ATOMS: atom_id res chain seq x y z
N MET A 1 -0.89 -11.58 10.91
CA MET A 1 0.14 -11.45 9.85
C MET A 1 1.42 -12.23 10.23
N TYR A 2 1.86 -13.23 9.43
CA TYR A 2 3.01 -14.18 9.61
C TYR A 2 3.17 -14.95 10.94
N MET A 3 2.09 -15.43 11.54
CA MET A 3 2.17 -16.29 12.74
C MET A 3 2.73 -17.71 12.48
N LYS A 4 2.91 -18.13 11.22
CA LYS A 4 3.29 -19.50 10.89
C LYS A 4 4.21 -19.55 9.68
N GLN A 5 5.40 -20.14 9.88
CA GLN A 5 6.18 -20.71 8.79
C GLN A 5 5.51 -22.04 8.40
N ASP A 6 5.13 -22.18 7.15
CA ASP A 6 4.66 -23.43 6.54
C ASP A 6 5.77 -24.49 6.53
N PHE A 7 7.04 -24.09 6.49
CA PHE A 7 8.21 -24.96 6.62
C PHE A 7 9.46 -24.24 7.20
N PRO A 8 10.39 -24.96 7.85
CA PRO A 8 11.62 -24.37 8.40
C PRO A 8 12.44 -23.64 7.32
N GLY A 9 12.80 -22.39 7.57
CA GLY A 9 13.58 -21.57 6.63
C GLY A 9 12.75 -20.78 5.62
N GLN A 10 11.42 -20.84 5.68
CA GLN A 10 10.55 -19.98 4.86
C GLN A 10 10.73 -18.51 5.25
N GLY A 11 11.33 -17.73 4.34
CA GLY A 11 11.50 -16.28 4.49
C GLY A 11 10.24 -15.47 4.17
N CYS A 12 9.35 -16.01 3.32
CA CYS A 12 8.04 -15.44 3.00
C CYS A 12 7.08 -16.50 2.43
N ASN A 13 5.78 -16.17 2.39
CA ASN A 13 4.73 -17.07 1.91
C ASN A 13 4.53 -17.00 0.38
N VAL A 14 5.63 -16.79 -0.38
CA VAL A 14 5.62 -16.76 -1.84
C VAL A 14 6.37 -18.00 -2.36
N PRO A 15 5.68 -19.03 -2.85
CA PRO A 15 6.33 -20.21 -3.40
C PRO A 15 7.27 -19.86 -4.56
N GLY A 16 8.48 -20.42 -4.57
CA GLY A 16 9.50 -20.12 -5.58
C GLY A 16 10.39 -18.91 -5.26
N MET A 17 10.13 -18.19 -4.16
CA MET A 17 10.97 -17.07 -3.75
C MET A 17 12.37 -17.55 -3.32
N PRO A 18 13.45 -16.92 -3.83
CA PRO A 18 14.81 -17.17 -3.34
C PRO A 18 14.95 -16.88 -1.84
N SER A 19 15.66 -17.71 -1.10
CA SER A 19 15.79 -17.59 0.36
C SER A 19 16.48 -16.30 0.80
N SER A 20 17.40 -15.77 0.00
CA SER A 20 18.11 -14.50 0.23
C SER A 20 17.30 -13.26 -0.16
N TRP A 21 16.25 -13.41 -0.97
CA TRP A 21 15.54 -12.26 -1.53
C TRP A 21 14.91 -11.38 -0.46
N MET A 22 14.42 -11.98 0.62
CA MET A 22 13.73 -11.26 1.67
C MET A 22 14.62 -10.27 2.43
N ASP A 23 15.92 -10.56 2.55
CA ASP A 23 16.88 -9.64 3.17
C ASP A 23 17.18 -8.45 2.23
N ILE A 24 17.27 -8.72 0.92
CA ILE A 24 17.43 -7.70 -0.13
C ILE A 24 16.20 -6.79 -0.18
N GLU A 25 15.00 -7.38 -0.29
CA GLU A 25 13.71 -6.68 -0.42
C GLU A 25 13.45 -5.76 0.79
N ARG A 26 13.81 -6.20 2.00
CA ARG A 26 13.52 -5.47 3.25
C ARG A 26 14.59 -4.45 3.66
N CYS A 27 15.71 -4.39 2.96
CA CYS A 27 16.81 -3.49 3.32
C CYS A 27 17.44 -2.82 2.10
N GLU A 28 18.26 -3.55 1.34
CA GLU A 28 19.09 -2.98 0.27
C GLU A 28 18.26 -2.36 -0.85
N MET A 29 17.16 -3.01 -1.24
CA MET A 29 16.29 -2.53 -2.31
C MET A 29 15.58 -1.22 -1.91
N ILE A 30 15.05 -1.14 -0.68
CA ILE A 30 14.42 0.07 -0.16
C ILE A 30 15.45 1.20 -0.05
N ALA A 31 16.62 0.91 0.53
CA ALA A 31 17.69 1.89 0.69
C ALA A 31 18.17 2.44 -0.65
N THR A 32 18.32 1.57 -1.66
CA THR A 32 18.70 1.94 -3.02
C THR A 32 17.65 2.85 -3.66
N ALA A 33 16.36 2.53 -3.53
CA ALA A 33 15.28 3.38 -4.04
C ALA A 33 15.28 4.78 -3.39
N TRP A 34 15.47 4.85 -2.06
CA TRP A 34 15.52 6.12 -1.34
C TRP A 34 16.76 6.95 -1.73
N ASP A 35 17.91 6.29 -1.88
CA ASP A 35 19.15 6.94 -2.32
C ASP A 35 19.05 7.49 -3.75
N ASP A 36 18.47 6.72 -4.67
CA ASP A 36 18.21 7.16 -6.05
C ASP A 36 17.21 8.33 -6.08
N PHE A 37 16.13 8.27 -5.31
CA PHE A 37 15.16 9.36 -5.18
C PHE A 37 15.82 10.68 -4.72
N LEU A 38 16.63 10.63 -3.67
CA LEU A 38 17.32 11.82 -3.15
C LEU A 38 18.32 12.41 -4.16
N ARG A 39 19.06 11.54 -4.87
CA ARG A 39 19.97 11.98 -5.94
C ARG A 39 19.23 12.61 -7.11
N MET A 40 18.12 12.01 -7.54
CA MET A 40 17.27 12.55 -8.62
C MET A 40 16.66 13.90 -8.25
N ASN A 41 16.29 14.07 -6.99
CA ASN A 41 15.78 15.35 -6.48
C ASN A 41 16.85 16.47 -6.50
N GLY A 42 18.14 16.14 -6.43
CA GLY A 42 19.23 17.08 -6.69
C GLY A 42 19.41 18.17 -5.63
N ASN A 43 18.86 18.02 -4.43
CA ASN A 43 19.00 18.99 -3.36
C ASN A 43 20.40 18.91 -2.73
N SER A 44 21.18 19.99 -2.79
CA SER A 44 22.56 20.04 -2.28
C SER A 44 22.67 19.81 -0.77
N LYS A 45 21.61 20.09 0.01
CA LYS A 45 21.58 19.85 1.45
C LYS A 45 21.34 18.38 1.79
N TYR A 46 20.65 17.65 0.92
CA TYR A 46 20.29 16.24 1.09
C TYR A 46 20.61 15.47 -0.20
N PRO A 47 21.90 15.36 -0.56
CA PRO A 47 22.30 14.91 -1.90
C PRO A 47 22.03 13.42 -2.15
N ASN A 48 21.89 12.62 -1.09
CA ASN A 48 21.71 11.18 -1.12
C ASN A 48 21.39 10.65 0.31
N LEU A 49 21.15 9.35 0.45
CA LEU A 49 20.72 8.76 1.72
C LEU A 49 21.82 8.77 2.79
N THR A 50 23.11 8.81 2.40
CA THR A 50 24.22 8.82 3.37
C THR A 50 24.33 10.12 4.17
N ALA A 51 23.65 11.18 3.73
CA ALA A 51 23.56 12.44 4.48
C ALA A 51 22.49 12.39 5.59
N ALA A 52 21.67 11.33 5.65
CA ALA A 52 20.66 11.17 6.68
C ALA A 52 21.27 10.71 8.02
N ASP A 53 20.65 11.15 9.11
CA ASP A 53 20.93 10.67 10.45
C ASP A 53 19.90 9.55 10.77
N PRO A 54 20.31 8.28 10.93
CA PRO A 54 19.39 7.16 11.07
C PRO A 54 18.43 7.31 12.26
N ASP A 55 18.90 7.90 13.36
CA ASP A 55 18.11 8.09 14.58
C ASP A 55 17.03 9.18 14.43
N LYS A 56 17.15 10.00 13.38
CA LYS A 56 16.18 11.05 13.04
C LYS A 56 15.20 10.67 11.94
N ILE A 57 15.35 9.51 11.30
CA ILE A 57 14.43 9.07 10.23
C ILE A 57 13.06 8.72 10.81
N HIS A 58 13.03 8.03 11.95
CA HIS A 58 11.80 7.67 12.66
C HIS A 58 12.05 7.64 14.17
N PRO A 59 12.18 8.81 14.82
CA PRO A 59 12.36 8.89 16.27
C PRO A 59 11.10 8.40 16.99
N LEU A 60 11.28 7.71 18.11
CA LEU A 60 10.17 7.29 18.97
C LEU A 60 9.71 8.50 19.79
N VAL A 61 8.44 8.88 19.68
CA VAL A 61 7.90 10.12 20.29
C VAL A 61 6.82 9.85 21.32
N ALA A 62 6.06 8.77 21.19
CA ALA A 62 4.99 8.37 22.10
C ALA A 62 5.41 7.19 23.01
N PRO A 63 4.75 7.02 24.18
CA PRO A 63 5.05 5.92 25.11
C PRO A 63 4.98 4.52 24.49
N MET A 64 4.08 4.32 23.52
CA MET A 64 3.83 3.03 22.88
C MET A 64 4.55 2.83 21.53
N ASP A 65 5.38 3.78 21.09
CA ASP A 65 6.03 3.74 19.76
C ASP A 65 7.10 2.67 19.61
N ASP A 66 7.63 2.11 20.71
CA ASP A 66 8.73 1.13 20.67
C ASP A 66 8.30 -0.16 19.93
N PRO A 67 8.76 -0.38 18.68
CA PRO A 67 8.30 -1.48 17.85
C PRO A 67 8.71 -2.84 18.39
N SER A 68 9.74 -2.90 19.25
CA SER A 68 10.19 -4.13 19.87
C SER A 68 9.15 -4.75 20.80
N LYS A 69 8.19 -3.94 21.27
CA LYS A 69 7.11 -4.38 22.16
C LYS A 69 5.93 -5.01 21.42
N HIS A 70 5.80 -4.78 20.11
CA HIS A 70 4.57 -5.12 19.38
C HIS A 70 4.77 -5.52 17.90
N SER A 71 6.01 -5.65 17.43
CA SER A 71 6.35 -6.09 16.08
C SER A 71 7.49 -7.12 16.10
N GLU A 72 7.40 -8.12 15.22
CA GLU A 72 8.47 -9.10 15.04
C GLU A 72 9.79 -8.43 14.62
N ALA A 73 10.90 -8.87 15.21
CA ALA A 73 12.23 -8.31 14.94
C ALA A 73 12.58 -8.28 13.44
N LYS A 74 12.17 -9.29 12.67
CA LYS A 74 12.44 -9.38 11.22
C LYS A 74 11.69 -8.35 10.37
N ASN A 75 10.67 -7.70 10.94
CA ASN A 75 9.88 -6.67 10.26
C ASN A 75 10.26 -5.27 10.73
N GLN A 76 11.21 -5.14 11.68
CA GLN A 76 11.72 -3.86 12.12
C GLN A 76 12.64 -3.26 11.04
N VAL A 77 12.45 -1.97 10.76
CA VAL A 77 13.26 -1.24 9.78
C VAL A 77 14.64 -0.95 10.39
N ARG A 78 15.69 -1.26 9.62
CA ARG A 78 17.08 -1.15 10.07
C ARG A 78 17.76 0.04 9.39
N TYR A 79 17.44 1.26 9.82
CA TYR A 79 17.91 2.49 9.16
C TYR A 79 19.43 2.58 9.04
N SER A 80 20.17 2.20 10.07
CA SER A 80 21.64 2.19 10.04
C SER A 80 22.19 1.21 9.00
N ASP A 81 21.60 0.01 8.90
CA ASP A 81 21.97 -0.99 7.89
C ASP A 81 21.63 -0.50 6.47
N MET A 82 20.47 0.16 6.31
CA MET A 82 20.05 0.75 5.04
C MET A 82 21.05 1.82 4.57
N ILE A 83 21.44 2.75 5.44
CA ILE A 83 22.45 3.77 5.13
C ILE A 83 23.80 3.12 4.81
N ALA A 84 24.24 2.14 5.61
CA ALA A 84 25.48 1.42 5.34
C ALA A 84 25.45 0.71 3.98
N SER A 85 24.32 0.10 3.61
CA SER A 85 24.19 -0.65 2.34
C SER A 85 24.43 0.22 1.11
N VAL A 86 23.99 1.48 1.12
CA VAL A 86 24.12 2.38 -0.04
C VAL A 86 25.52 2.99 -0.17
N THR A 87 26.35 2.97 0.89
CA THR A 87 27.74 3.43 0.81
C THR A 87 28.62 2.53 -0.06
N VAL A 88 28.28 1.24 -0.13
CA VAL A 88 29.02 0.21 -0.87
C VAL A 88 28.20 -0.45 -1.97
N ARG A 89 27.03 0.12 -2.31
CA ARG A 89 26.11 -0.49 -3.27
C ARG A 89 26.77 -0.64 -4.64
N LYS A 90 26.56 -1.81 -5.24
CA LYS A 90 26.97 -2.13 -6.62
C LYS A 90 25.77 -2.35 -7.55
N ASN A 91 24.59 -2.48 -6.95
CA ASN A 91 23.35 -2.80 -7.64
C ASN A 91 22.45 -1.56 -7.73
N THR A 92 21.57 -1.61 -8.73
CA THR A 92 20.41 -0.75 -8.95
C THR A 92 19.17 -1.57 -8.65
N LEU A 93 17.99 -0.94 -8.67
CA LEU A 93 16.71 -1.65 -8.51
C LEU A 93 16.49 -2.78 -9.54
N TYR A 94 17.15 -2.73 -10.68
CA TYR A 94 16.91 -3.65 -11.80
C TYR A 94 17.89 -4.84 -11.86
N ASN A 95 18.96 -4.84 -11.07
CA ASN A 95 20.03 -5.85 -11.18
C ASN A 95 20.45 -6.46 -9.83
N PHE A 96 19.60 -6.35 -8.80
CA PHE A 96 19.79 -7.11 -7.57
C PHE A 96 19.85 -8.61 -7.86
N PRO A 97 20.68 -9.38 -7.13
CA PRO A 97 20.71 -10.84 -7.25
C PRO A 97 19.31 -11.44 -7.10
N ASP A 98 18.96 -12.32 -8.03
CA ASP A 98 17.68 -13.02 -8.09
C ASP A 98 16.40 -12.16 -8.24
N VAL A 99 16.52 -10.86 -8.60
CA VAL A 99 15.36 -9.99 -8.82
C VAL A 99 14.38 -10.54 -9.85
N GLU A 100 14.90 -11.10 -10.95
CA GLU A 100 14.08 -11.71 -11.99
C GLU A 100 13.25 -12.88 -11.44
N LYS A 101 13.88 -13.80 -10.70
CA LYS A 101 13.21 -14.95 -10.10
C LYS A 101 12.19 -14.52 -9.06
N ALA A 102 12.52 -13.52 -8.26
CA ALA A 102 11.62 -13.00 -7.24
C ALA A 102 10.37 -12.36 -7.86
N THR A 103 10.54 -11.54 -8.91
CA THR A 103 9.41 -10.96 -9.65
C THR A 103 8.55 -12.05 -10.29
N GLN A 104 9.16 -13.05 -10.94
CA GLN A 104 8.42 -14.19 -11.51
C GLN A 104 7.63 -14.96 -10.45
N ALA A 105 8.21 -15.21 -9.26
CA ALA A 105 7.53 -15.89 -8.17
C ALA A 105 6.30 -15.12 -7.66
N LEU A 106 6.36 -13.78 -7.60
CA LEU A 106 5.22 -12.93 -7.22
C LEU A 106 4.10 -12.99 -8.27
N GLU A 107 4.45 -12.90 -9.55
CA GLU A 107 3.50 -13.01 -10.66
C GLU A 107 2.82 -14.39 -10.70
N ASP A 108 3.60 -15.46 -10.53
CA ASP A 108 3.10 -16.83 -10.51
C ASP A 108 2.17 -17.09 -9.33
N MET A 109 2.49 -16.52 -8.16
CA MET A 109 1.61 -16.58 -6.99
C MET A 109 0.28 -15.86 -7.28
N ARG A 110 0.29 -14.64 -7.85
CA ARG A 110 -0.95 -13.93 -8.23
C ARG A 110 -1.79 -14.79 -9.18
N LYS A 111 -1.19 -15.28 -10.26
CA LYS A 111 -1.90 -16.06 -11.28
C LYS A 111 -2.53 -17.32 -10.70
N ARG A 112 -1.74 -18.10 -9.95
CA ARG A 112 -2.17 -19.41 -9.44
C ARG A 112 -3.19 -19.29 -8.31
N GLU A 113 -2.92 -18.45 -7.31
CA GLU A 113 -3.73 -18.41 -6.09
C GLU A 113 -4.96 -17.51 -6.22
N PHE A 114 -4.92 -16.53 -7.13
CA PHE A 114 -5.97 -15.53 -7.26
C PHE A 114 -6.70 -15.62 -8.60
N GLU A 115 -6.00 -15.44 -9.72
CA GLU A 115 -6.67 -15.31 -11.04
C GLU A 115 -7.30 -16.62 -11.49
N VAL A 116 -6.58 -17.74 -11.41
CA VAL A 116 -7.10 -19.09 -11.71
C VAL A 116 -8.27 -19.44 -10.78
N TRP A 117 -8.19 -19.06 -9.50
CA TRP A 117 -9.28 -19.27 -8.55
C TRP A 117 -10.53 -18.44 -8.92
N MET A 118 -10.36 -17.17 -9.30
CA MET A 118 -11.47 -16.34 -9.77
C MET A 118 -12.12 -16.93 -11.02
N ASP A 119 -11.31 -17.35 -11.99
CA ASP A 119 -11.80 -17.96 -13.25
C ASP A 119 -12.55 -19.27 -13.00
N ALA A 120 -12.01 -20.14 -12.14
CA ALA A 120 -12.63 -21.41 -11.80
C ALA A 120 -14.00 -21.25 -11.11
N ASN A 121 -14.22 -20.13 -10.43
CA ASN A 121 -15.49 -19.82 -9.75
C ASN A 121 -16.37 -18.85 -10.54
N GLY A 122 -15.92 -18.33 -11.68
CA GLY A 122 -16.65 -17.34 -12.47
C GLY A 122 -16.83 -16.01 -11.75
N PHE A 123 -15.86 -15.59 -10.93
CA PHE A 123 -15.91 -14.31 -10.23
C PHE A 123 -15.29 -13.19 -11.07
N ASP A 124 -16.04 -12.11 -11.28
CA ASP A 124 -15.54 -10.89 -11.94
C ASP A 124 -14.87 -9.93 -10.95
N LEU A 125 -15.21 -10.04 -9.66
CA LEU A 125 -14.84 -9.10 -8.60
C LEU A 125 -14.84 -9.80 -7.24
N ILE A 126 -13.93 -9.39 -6.36
CA ILE A 126 -14.02 -9.70 -4.93
C ILE A 126 -14.33 -8.41 -4.18
N ALA A 127 -15.21 -8.49 -3.17
CA ALA A 127 -15.57 -7.38 -2.31
C ALA A 127 -15.47 -7.79 -0.84
N PHE A 128 -14.84 -6.96 0.00
CA PHE A 128 -14.75 -7.18 1.45
C PHE A 128 -14.59 -5.86 2.21
N PRO A 129 -15.06 -5.76 3.47
CA PRO A 129 -14.81 -4.59 4.31
C PRO A 129 -13.32 -4.27 4.38
N THR A 130 -12.94 -3.01 4.19
CA THR A 130 -11.52 -2.59 4.19
C THR A 130 -10.86 -2.83 5.55
N ASN A 131 -11.59 -2.64 6.64
CA ASN A 131 -11.12 -2.87 8.01
C ASN A 131 -12.18 -3.64 8.79
N GLY A 132 -11.73 -4.40 9.79
CA GLY A 132 -12.61 -5.08 10.75
C GLY A 132 -13.12 -4.17 11.86
N ASP A 133 -12.34 -3.15 12.23
CA ASP A 133 -12.70 -2.13 13.21
C ASP A 133 -11.81 -0.88 13.07
N ILE A 134 -12.07 0.16 13.86
CA ILE A 134 -11.31 1.42 13.94
C ILE A 134 -10.59 1.50 15.31
N PRO A 135 -9.27 1.75 15.35
CA PRO A 135 -8.53 1.88 16.60
C PRO A 135 -8.94 3.11 17.39
N TYR A 136 -8.80 3.05 18.71
CA TYR A 136 -8.99 4.21 19.59
C TYR A 136 -7.91 5.27 19.33
N ALA A 137 -8.29 6.54 19.51
CA ALA A 137 -7.42 7.67 19.24
C ALA A 137 -6.21 7.78 20.19
N ASP A 138 -6.27 7.14 21.36
CA ASP A 138 -5.24 7.13 22.40
C ASP A 138 -4.36 5.86 22.36
N SER A 139 -4.37 5.11 21.26
CA SER A 139 -3.61 3.87 21.11
C SER A 139 -2.09 4.03 21.24
N ASP A 140 -1.55 5.24 21.10
CA ASP A 140 -0.15 5.58 21.30
C ASP A 140 0.22 5.90 22.77
N GLU A 141 -0.79 6.05 23.63
CA GLU A 141 -0.65 6.38 25.06
C GLU A 141 -1.12 5.25 25.98
N ASP A 142 -2.20 4.55 25.63
CA ASP A 142 -2.82 3.51 26.44
C ASP A 142 -2.51 2.08 25.92
N PRO A 143 -2.03 1.16 26.78
CA PRO A 143 -1.74 -0.20 26.39
C PRO A 143 -2.94 -1.02 25.89
N GLU A 144 -4.13 -0.87 26.48
CA GLU A 144 -5.32 -1.63 26.06
C GLU A 144 -5.80 -1.17 24.69
N SER A 145 -5.83 0.15 24.46
CA SER A 145 -6.10 0.75 23.16
C SER A 145 -5.07 0.32 22.11
N MET A 146 -3.78 0.25 22.46
CA MET A 146 -2.74 -0.31 21.59
C MET A 146 -3.01 -1.78 21.25
N PHE A 147 -3.34 -2.62 22.23
CA PHE A 147 -3.63 -4.04 21.98
C PHE A 147 -4.85 -4.23 21.07
N HIS A 148 -5.88 -3.39 21.19
CA HIS A 148 -6.99 -3.35 20.25
C HIS A 148 -6.52 -2.94 18.84
N ALA A 149 -5.75 -1.86 18.72
CA ALA A 149 -5.24 -1.37 17.45
C ALA A 149 -4.34 -2.39 16.71
N LEU A 150 -3.66 -3.28 17.45
CA LEU A 150 -2.75 -4.28 16.89
C LEU A 150 -3.42 -5.54 16.35
N GLN A 151 -4.73 -5.72 16.52
CA GLN A 151 -5.43 -6.91 16.06
C GLN A 151 -5.44 -7.01 14.52
N ASP A 152 -5.47 -8.25 14.00
CA ASP A 152 -5.58 -8.52 12.56
C ASP A 152 -6.90 -7.92 12.02
N GLY A 153 -6.81 -7.18 10.91
CA GLY A 153 -7.93 -6.45 10.32
C GLY A 153 -8.15 -5.03 10.89
N ILE A 154 -7.47 -4.67 11.98
CA ILE A 154 -7.47 -3.31 12.57
C ILE A 154 -6.15 -2.61 12.24
N LYS A 155 -5.01 -3.19 12.67
CA LYS A 155 -3.65 -2.64 12.46
C LYS A 155 -3.37 -2.32 11.00
N TYR A 156 -3.77 -3.25 10.14
CA TYR A 156 -3.72 -3.13 8.70
C TYR A 156 -5.09 -3.46 8.12
N ALA A 157 -5.41 -2.79 7.02
CA ALA A 157 -6.58 -3.14 6.21
C ALA A 157 -6.57 -4.62 5.80
N ASN A 158 -7.75 -5.21 5.69
CA ASN A 158 -7.96 -6.57 5.23
C ASN A 158 -7.27 -6.81 3.88
N GLY A 159 -6.67 -7.99 3.71
CA GLY A 159 -5.82 -8.34 2.56
C GLY A 159 -4.36 -7.89 2.69
N GLY A 160 -4.10 -6.71 3.28
CA GLY A 160 -2.79 -6.25 3.69
C GLY A 160 -1.66 -6.49 2.68
N ARG A 161 -0.57 -7.12 3.13
CA ARG A 161 0.58 -7.48 2.27
C ARG A 161 0.22 -8.53 1.21
N ALA A 162 -0.71 -9.44 1.47
CA ALA A 162 -1.02 -10.52 0.53
C ALA A 162 -1.51 -9.98 -0.84
N LEU A 163 -2.29 -8.89 -0.84
CA LEU A 163 -2.73 -8.24 -2.07
C LEU A 163 -1.65 -7.37 -2.70
N LYS A 164 -0.98 -6.54 -1.86
CA LYS A 164 0.01 -5.56 -2.33
C LYS A 164 1.28 -6.22 -2.88
N HIS A 165 1.73 -7.31 -2.26
CA HIS A 165 3.00 -7.95 -2.62
C HIS A 165 2.96 -8.57 -4.02
N VAL A 166 1.79 -9.07 -4.44
CA VAL A 166 1.62 -9.72 -5.74
C VAL A 166 0.91 -8.83 -6.78
N GLY A 167 0.66 -7.56 -6.45
CA GLY A 167 0.13 -6.56 -7.38
C GLY A 167 -1.34 -6.72 -7.75
N ILE A 168 -2.22 -7.04 -6.79
CA ILE A 168 -3.67 -7.10 -7.03
C ILE A 168 -4.27 -5.69 -7.02
N PRO A 169 -4.92 -5.25 -8.12
CA PRO A 169 -5.55 -3.93 -8.18
C PRO A 169 -6.78 -3.86 -7.28
N CYS A 170 -6.89 -2.79 -6.50
CA CYS A 170 -7.98 -2.58 -5.55
C CYS A 170 -8.51 -1.14 -5.62
N ILE A 171 -9.82 -0.95 -5.48
CA ILE A 171 -10.47 0.34 -5.24
C ILE A 171 -11.32 0.24 -3.97
N THR A 172 -11.19 1.21 -3.08
CA THR A 172 -12.02 1.32 -1.88
C THR A 172 -13.09 2.38 -2.08
N VAL A 173 -14.34 2.01 -1.83
CA VAL A 173 -15.53 2.90 -1.90
C VAL A 173 -16.23 2.96 -0.53
N PRO A 174 -17.00 4.02 -0.22
CA PRO A 174 -17.69 4.13 1.07
C PRO A 174 -18.73 3.02 1.26
N MET A 175 -18.62 2.25 2.35
CA MET A 175 -19.59 1.23 2.76
C MET A 175 -20.59 1.74 3.81
N GLY A 176 -20.44 3.00 4.25
CA GLY A 176 -21.28 3.66 5.26
C GLY A 176 -20.53 3.88 6.57
N ASN A 177 -21.28 4.20 7.63
CA ASN A 177 -20.75 4.38 8.98
C ASN A 177 -21.02 3.14 9.83
N MET A 178 -20.08 2.80 10.71
CA MET A 178 -20.25 1.75 11.71
C MET A 178 -21.27 2.17 12.76
N GLU A 179 -22.30 1.35 12.93
CA GLU A 179 -23.32 1.56 13.96
C GLU A 179 -22.68 1.62 15.35
N GLY A 180 -23.10 2.60 16.16
CA GLY A 180 -22.58 2.80 17.51
C GLY A 180 -21.22 3.51 17.63
N LYS A 181 -20.45 3.64 16.54
CA LYS A 181 -19.17 4.38 16.53
C LYS A 181 -19.19 5.67 15.71
N ASP A 182 -20.14 5.79 14.79
CA ASP A 182 -20.23 6.89 13.81
C ASP A 182 -18.94 7.12 13.01
N MET A 183 -18.17 6.04 12.79
CA MET A 183 -16.94 6.05 12.02
C MET A 183 -17.17 5.45 10.63
N PRO A 184 -16.68 6.08 9.54
CA PRO A 184 -16.83 5.56 8.20
C PRO A 184 -16.02 4.27 8.02
N VAL A 185 -16.56 3.33 7.25
CA VAL A 185 -15.89 2.09 6.83
C VAL A 185 -15.93 1.96 5.32
N GLY A 186 -14.83 1.47 4.73
CA GLY A 186 -14.71 1.23 3.30
C GLY A 186 -15.13 -0.19 2.89
N LEU A 187 -15.54 -0.34 1.64
CA LEU A 187 -15.64 -1.61 0.92
C LEU A 187 -14.50 -1.64 -0.08
N THR A 188 -13.59 -2.61 0.06
CA THR A 188 -12.51 -2.84 -0.89
C THR A 188 -13.00 -3.78 -1.98
N LEU A 189 -12.86 -3.34 -3.23
CA LEU A 189 -13.15 -4.10 -4.42
C LEU A 189 -11.83 -4.47 -5.10
N ALA A 190 -11.66 -5.72 -5.50
CA ALA A 190 -10.45 -6.22 -6.14
C ALA A 190 -10.77 -7.06 -7.38
N THR A 191 -9.93 -6.93 -8.42
CA THR A 191 -10.06 -7.68 -9.68
C THR A 191 -8.74 -8.36 -10.04
N LYS A 192 -8.74 -9.16 -11.10
CA LYS A 192 -7.52 -9.71 -11.71
C LYS A 192 -6.58 -8.57 -12.16
N ALA A 193 -5.28 -8.83 -12.27
CA ALA A 193 -4.35 -7.80 -12.70
C ALA A 193 -4.72 -7.25 -14.09
N TYR A 194 -4.51 -5.95 -14.27
CA TYR A 194 -4.77 -5.19 -15.50
C TYR A 194 -6.26 -5.07 -15.89
N ALA A 195 -7.18 -5.52 -15.03
CA ALA A 195 -8.63 -5.32 -15.19
C ALA A 195 -9.11 -3.99 -14.55
N ASP A 196 -8.22 -3.00 -14.40
CA ASP A 196 -8.47 -1.73 -13.72
C ASP A 196 -9.66 -0.94 -14.29
N SER A 197 -9.92 -1.05 -15.59
CA SER A 197 -11.09 -0.43 -16.23
C SER A 197 -12.41 -1.04 -15.74
N ASP A 198 -12.44 -2.37 -15.56
CA ASP A 198 -13.61 -3.06 -15.01
C ASP A 198 -13.76 -2.78 -13.53
N LEU A 199 -12.65 -2.77 -12.78
CA LEU A 199 -12.63 -2.38 -11.38
C LEU A 199 -13.24 -0.98 -11.18
N LEU A 200 -12.78 0.02 -11.95
CA LEU A 200 -13.35 1.38 -11.93
C LEU A 200 -14.84 1.38 -12.25
N ARG A 201 -15.27 0.61 -13.26
CA ARG A 201 -16.68 0.50 -13.66
C ARG A 201 -17.54 -0.07 -12.52
N TYR A 202 -17.08 -1.14 -11.87
CA TYR A 202 -17.80 -1.75 -10.75
C TYR A 202 -17.86 -0.82 -9.54
N SER A 203 -16.74 -0.18 -9.19
CA SER A 203 -16.67 0.78 -8.09
C SER A 203 -17.62 1.96 -8.33
N TYR A 204 -17.63 2.53 -9.53
CA TYR A 204 -18.54 3.61 -9.89
C TYR A 204 -20.02 3.18 -9.83
N ALA A 205 -20.35 1.98 -10.33
CA ALA A 205 -21.71 1.45 -10.28
C ALA A 205 -22.19 1.26 -8.84
N TYR A 206 -21.32 0.76 -7.96
CA TYR A 206 -21.61 0.65 -6.53
C TYR A 206 -21.84 2.02 -5.89
N GLU A 207 -20.88 2.95 -6.05
CA GLU A 207 -20.94 4.28 -5.43
C GLU A 207 -22.18 5.08 -5.88
N ASN A 208 -22.50 5.07 -7.18
CA ASN A 208 -23.64 5.82 -7.70
C ASN A 208 -24.98 5.27 -7.19
N THR A 209 -25.06 3.98 -6.91
CA THR A 209 -26.24 3.31 -6.34
C THR A 209 -26.32 3.54 -4.82
N SER A 210 -25.21 3.37 -4.11
CA SER A 210 -25.19 3.32 -2.65
C SER A 210 -25.21 4.71 -2.02
N ARG A 211 -24.42 5.65 -2.56
CA ARG A 211 -24.28 7.04 -2.08
C ARG A 211 -24.09 7.15 -0.56
N LEU A 212 -23.36 6.20 0.02
CA LEU A 212 -23.25 6.03 1.48
C LEU A 212 -22.29 7.02 2.16
N ARG A 213 -21.64 7.91 1.40
CA ARG A 213 -20.78 8.94 1.96
C ARG A 213 -21.60 9.98 2.71
N ILE A 214 -21.25 10.22 3.96
CA ILE A 214 -21.78 11.32 4.78
C ILE A 214 -20.66 12.36 4.99
N PRO A 215 -20.92 13.66 4.82
CA PRO A 215 -19.95 14.71 5.16
C PRO A 215 -19.57 14.66 6.64
N PRO A 216 -18.27 14.79 6.99
CA PRO A 216 -17.83 14.77 8.38
C PRO A 216 -18.41 15.96 9.18
N PRO A 217 -18.98 15.74 10.38
CA PRO A 217 -19.67 16.79 11.15
C PRO A 217 -18.71 17.83 11.73
N LEU A 218 -17.44 17.48 11.96
CA LEU A 218 -16.45 18.38 12.55
C LEU A 218 -15.88 19.41 11.57
N THR A 219 -16.15 19.27 10.27
CA THR A 219 -15.72 20.22 9.23
C THR A 219 -16.89 20.54 8.30
N PRO A 220 -17.89 21.30 8.77
CA PRO A 220 -19.02 21.70 7.92
C PRO A 220 -18.54 22.57 6.76
N SER A 221 -19.27 22.54 5.65
CA SER A 221 -18.92 23.32 4.46
C SER A 221 -18.93 24.82 4.74
N ILE A 222 -17.91 25.51 4.26
CA ILE A 222 -17.80 26.97 4.27
C ILE A 222 -17.97 27.54 2.85
N PRO A 223 -18.28 28.83 2.69
CA PRO A 223 -18.53 29.41 1.36
C PRO A 223 -17.39 29.24 0.37
N SER A 224 -16.13 29.18 0.83
CA SER A 224 -14.95 28.95 -0.03
C SER A 224 -14.85 27.54 -0.60
N ASP A 225 -15.60 26.57 -0.07
CA ASP A 225 -15.62 25.20 -0.59
C ASP A 225 -16.43 25.09 -1.89
N TYR A 226 -17.27 26.08 -2.16
CA TYR A 226 -18.09 26.14 -3.37
C TYR A 226 -17.29 26.78 -4.50
N ILE A 227 -16.75 25.96 -5.38
CA ILE A 227 -16.18 26.42 -6.65
C ILE A 227 -17.29 26.39 -7.71
N PRO A 228 -17.86 27.54 -8.10
CA PRO A 228 -18.85 27.56 -9.17
C PRO A 228 -18.19 27.10 -10.46
N LEU A 229 -18.58 25.91 -10.93
CA LEU A 229 -18.24 25.49 -12.28
C LEU A 229 -19.00 26.42 -13.24
N GLY A 230 -18.29 27.36 -13.87
CA GLY A 230 -18.88 28.25 -14.85
C GLY A 230 -19.55 27.44 -15.97
N ASN A 231 -20.67 27.94 -16.50
CA ASN A 231 -21.43 27.33 -17.60
C ASN A 231 -20.61 27.06 -18.89
N SER A 232 -19.34 27.45 -18.95
CA SER A 232 -18.41 27.20 -20.06
C SER A 232 -17.98 25.73 -20.18
N CYS A 233 -18.11 24.90 -19.14
CA CYS A 233 -17.72 23.48 -19.19
C CYS A 233 -18.73 22.56 -19.91
N LEU A 234 -19.96 23.04 -20.18
CA LEU A 234 -20.99 22.28 -20.89
C LEU A 234 -20.94 22.47 -22.42
N ARG A 235 -20.06 23.33 -22.94
CA ARG A 235 -19.69 23.24 -24.36
C ARG A 235 -18.72 22.08 -24.46
N GLY A 236 -19.21 20.94 -24.95
CA GLY A 236 -18.34 19.82 -25.32
C GLY A 236 -17.14 20.36 -26.10
N SER A 237 -15.94 20.10 -25.60
CA SER A 237 -14.72 20.51 -26.27
C SER A 237 -14.76 19.96 -27.70
N THR A 238 -14.78 20.85 -28.69
CA THR A 238 -14.55 20.51 -30.11
C THR A 238 -13.05 20.35 -30.40
N GLN A 239 -12.20 20.57 -29.39
CA GLN A 239 -10.76 20.37 -29.49
C GLN A 239 -10.52 18.85 -29.54
N ALA A 240 -9.89 18.41 -30.64
CA ALA A 240 -9.49 17.01 -30.81
C ALA A 240 -8.76 16.52 -29.56
N LYS A 241 -9.07 15.29 -29.13
CA LYS A 241 -8.40 14.68 -27.97
C LYS A 241 -6.88 14.78 -28.18
N PRO A 242 -6.11 15.27 -27.20
CA PRO A 242 -4.67 15.30 -27.32
C PRO A 242 -4.18 13.88 -27.59
N THR A 243 -3.42 13.72 -28.66
CA THR A 243 -2.82 12.43 -29.05
C THR A 243 -1.54 12.29 -28.24
N LEU A 244 -1.46 11.24 -27.42
CA LEU A 244 -0.24 10.91 -26.70
C LEU A 244 0.60 9.99 -27.61
N ASP A 245 1.58 10.56 -28.30
CA ASP A 245 2.54 9.77 -29.07
C ASP A 245 3.56 9.14 -28.13
N ILE A 246 3.41 7.84 -27.86
CA ILE A 246 4.40 7.05 -27.11
C ILE A 246 5.52 6.67 -28.07
N LEU A 247 6.65 7.39 -27.99
CA LEU A 247 7.74 7.27 -28.97
C LEU A 247 8.62 6.01 -28.82
N SER A 248 8.61 5.34 -27.66
CA SER A 248 8.91 3.91 -27.50
C SER A 248 8.80 3.52 -26.03
N ALA A 249 8.36 2.29 -25.77
CA ALA A 249 8.66 1.60 -24.52
C ALA A 249 9.84 0.67 -24.80
N THR A 250 11.05 1.11 -24.48
CA THR A 250 12.25 0.27 -24.44
C THR A 250 12.84 0.36 -23.05
#